data_AF-A0AAE9HXZ2-F1
#
_entry.id   AF-A0AAE9HXZ2-F1
#
_cell.length_a   1.000
_cell.length_b   1.000
_cell.length_c   1.000
_cell.angle_alpha   90.00
_cell.angle_beta   90.00
_cell.angle_gamma   90.00
#
_symmetry.space_group_name_H-M   'P 1'
#
loop_
_entity.id
_entity.type
_entity.pdbx_description
1 polymer ?
#
loop_
_entity_poly.entity_id
_entity_poly.type
_entity_poly.pdbx_seq_one_letter_code
_entity_poly.pdbx_strand_id
1 'polypeptide(L)'
;MAALLYKILGYDESVTTCDCCGKSELKGTFGVERADGEILHFGSVCVTRHTGKADKAIRQEAKDAIAQRLRAANAELRIHPAVLADEVKMAELRRTGAPVGKSFMEAHRAEWIAAEAARAEIAAKHGFKPYQLGS
;
A
#
# COMPACT_ATOMS: atom_id res chain seq x y z
N MET A 1 -30.79 5.96 -15.92
CA MET A 1 -29.67 6.73 -15.31
C MET A 1 -28.47 5.79 -15.25
N ALA A 2 -27.49 5.98 -16.12
CA ALA A 2 -26.28 5.16 -16.10
C ALA A 2 -25.53 5.48 -14.82
N ALA A 3 -25.51 4.54 -13.88
CA ALA A 3 -24.56 4.57 -12.79
C ALA A 3 -23.18 4.49 -13.44
N LEU A 4 -22.52 5.64 -13.61
CA LEU A 4 -21.10 5.68 -13.92
C LEU A 4 -20.42 4.80 -12.86
N LEU A 5 -19.84 3.68 -13.29
CA LEU A 5 -19.11 2.79 -12.43
C LEU A 5 -17.86 3.53 -11.97
N TYR A 6 -17.94 4.14 -10.79
CA TYR A 6 -16.81 4.72 -10.09
C TYR A 6 -16.29 3.68 -9.10
N LYS A 7 -15.05 3.25 -9.31
CA LYS A 7 -14.35 2.34 -8.40
C LYS A 7 -13.45 3.17 -7.48
N ILE A 8 -13.60 3.00 -6.17
CA ILE A 8 -12.76 3.69 -5.21
C ILE A 8 -11.42 2.96 -5.12
N LEU A 9 -10.32 3.66 -5.41
CA LEU A 9 -8.97 3.13 -5.30
C LEU A 9 -8.44 3.29 -3.88
N GLY A 10 -8.68 4.44 -3.25
CA GLY A 10 -8.18 4.75 -1.92
C GLY A 10 -8.41 6.20 -1.53
N TYR A 11 -7.78 6.61 -0.43
CA TYR A 11 -7.77 7.98 0.06
C TYR A 11 -6.34 8.50 0.03
N ASP A 12 -6.15 9.70 -0.52
CA ASP A 12 -4.87 10.38 -0.66
C ASP A 12 -4.91 11.72 0.09
N GLU A 13 -4.03 11.86 1.08
CA GLU A 13 -3.88 13.09 1.88
C GLU A 13 -2.98 14.14 1.21
N SER A 14 -2.21 13.75 0.20
CA SER A 14 -1.33 14.63 -0.57
C SER A 14 -2.11 15.49 -1.56
N VAL A 15 -3.21 14.96 -2.10
CA VAL A 15 -4.08 15.67 -3.03
C VAL A 15 -5.21 16.36 -2.28
N THR A 16 -5.11 17.68 -2.16
CA THR A 16 -6.03 18.52 -1.36
C THR A 16 -7.02 19.33 -2.20
N THR A 17 -7.08 19.06 -3.52
CA THR A 17 -7.96 19.75 -4.46
C THR A 17 -8.88 18.76 -5.15
N CYS A 18 -10.17 19.09 -5.22
CA CYS A 18 -11.18 18.25 -5.86
C CYS A 18 -11.30 18.53 -7.36
N ASP A 19 -11.16 17.50 -8.19
CA ASP A 19 -11.25 17.62 -9.65
C ASP A 19 -12.69 17.90 -10.14
N CYS A 20 -13.71 17.58 -9.34
CA CYS A 20 -15.11 17.83 -9.70
C CYS A 20 -15.54 19.28 -9.49
N CYS A 21 -15.19 19.87 -8.34
CA CYS A 21 -15.69 21.20 -7.94
C CYS A 21 -14.60 22.26 -7.80
N GLY A 22 -13.33 21.90 -8.02
CA GLY A 22 -12.18 22.80 -7.91
C GLY A 22 -11.87 23.24 -6.48
N LYS A 23 -12.58 22.74 -5.46
CA LYS A 23 -12.35 23.12 -4.07
C LYS A 23 -10.98 22.63 -3.60
N SER A 24 -10.14 23.56 -3.16
CA SER A 24 -8.81 23.33 -2.59
C SER A 24 -8.85 23.32 -1.05
N GLU A 25 -7.69 23.10 -0.42
CA GLU A 25 -7.51 23.06 1.05
C GLU A 25 -8.33 21.96 1.75
N LEU A 26 -8.59 20.87 1.05
CA LEU A 26 -9.19 19.67 1.63
C LEU A 26 -8.16 18.93 2.48
N LYS A 27 -8.63 18.17 3.49
CA LYS A 27 -7.77 17.24 4.27
C LYS A 27 -7.20 16.09 3.43
N GLY A 28 -7.69 15.93 2.20
CA GLY A 28 -7.37 14.86 1.28
C GLY A 28 -8.55 14.56 0.36
N THR A 29 -8.33 13.66 -0.58
CA THR A 29 -9.28 13.29 -1.63
C THR A 29 -9.35 11.79 -1.80
N PHE A 30 -10.46 11.31 -2.33
CA PHE A 30 -10.65 9.93 -2.71
C PHE A 30 -10.26 9.76 -4.17
N GLY A 31 -9.27 8.92 -4.42
CA GLY A 31 -8.94 8.49 -5.78
C GLY A 31 -10.02 7.55 -6.28
N VAL A 32 -10.68 7.93 -7.37
CA VAL A 32 -11.71 7.13 -8.02
C VAL A 32 -11.33 6.88 -9.47
N GLU A 33 -11.48 5.63 -9.89
CA GLU A 33 -11.31 5.21 -11.27
C GLU A 33 -12.69 5.19 -11.95
N ARG A 34 -12.79 5.89 -13.08
CA ARG A 34 -13.97 5.83 -13.96
C ARG A 34 -13.90 4.64 -14.90
N ALA A 35 -15.04 4.32 -15.52
CA ALA A 35 -15.14 3.26 -16.51
C ALA A 35 -14.27 3.47 -17.77
N ASP A 36 -13.83 4.70 -18.05
CA ASP A 36 -12.90 5.05 -19.12
C ASP A 36 -11.42 4.84 -18.73
N GLY A 37 -11.15 4.45 -17.47
CA GLY A 37 -9.81 4.29 -16.92
C GLY A 37 -9.18 5.58 -16.38
N GLU A 38 -9.91 6.70 -16.39
CA GLU A 38 -9.43 7.96 -15.82
C GLU A 38 -9.46 7.90 -14.29
N ILE A 39 -8.35 8.31 -13.66
CA ILE A 39 -8.22 8.42 -12.20
C ILE A 39 -8.49 9.88 -11.82
N LEU A 40 -9.56 10.10 -11.06
CA LEU A 40 -9.98 11.41 -10.58
C LEU A 40 -9.89 11.48 -9.05
N HIS A 41 -9.65 12.67 -8.52
CA HIS A 41 -9.56 12.94 -7.09
C HIS A 41 -10.76 13.75 -6.62
N PHE A 42 -11.64 13.13 -5.84
CA PHE A 42 -12.85 13.77 -5.34
C PHE A 42 -12.80 14.00 -3.83
N GLY A 43 -13.25 15.18 -3.39
CA GLY A 43 -13.55 15.41 -1.98
C GLY A 43 -14.72 14.53 -1.51
N SER A 44 -14.86 14.36 -0.19
CA SER A 44 -15.87 13.50 0.45
C SER A 44 -17.30 13.71 -0.06
N VAL A 45 -17.71 14.96 -0.26
CA VAL A 45 -19.04 15.32 -0.75
C VAL A 45 -19.20 14.94 -2.23
N CYS A 46 -18.20 15.22 -3.06
CA CYS A 46 -18.24 14.94 -4.49
C CYS A 46 -18.25 13.42 -4.75
N VAL A 47 -17.43 12.65 -4.03
CA VAL A 47 -17.42 11.19 -4.17
C VAL A 47 -18.77 10.58 -3.76
N THR A 48 -19.39 11.05 -2.68
CA THR A 48 -20.74 10.64 -2.25
C THR A 48 -21.78 10.94 -3.32
N ARG A 49 -21.71 12.13 -3.94
CA ARG A 49 -22.64 12.54 -5.00
C ARG A 49 -22.51 11.71 -6.27
N HIS A 50 -21.28 11.40 -6.69
CA HIS A 50 -21.03 10.64 -7.92
C HIS A 50 -21.25 9.13 -7.77
N THR A 51 -20.97 8.58 -6.58
CA THR A 51 -21.15 7.14 -6.30
C THR A 51 -22.55 6.81 -5.78
N GLY A 52 -23.27 7.78 -5.22
CA GLY A 52 -24.54 7.57 -4.54
C GLY A 52 -24.42 6.81 -3.21
N LYS A 53 -23.20 6.55 -2.73
CA LYS A 53 -22.92 5.79 -1.51
C LYS A 53 -22.76 6.72 -0.31
N ALA A 54 -23.06 6.23 0.89
CA ALA A 54 -22.80 6.97 2.13
C ALA A 54 -21.28 7.10 2.40
N ASP A 55 -20.87 8.22 3.01
CA ASP A 55 -19.45 8.50 3.35
C ASP A 55 -18.78 7.34 4.12
N LYS A 56 -19.50 6.70 5.05
CA LYS A 56 -18.99 5.54 5.79
C LYS A 56 -18.65 4.37 4.86
N ALA A 57 -19.51 4.08 3.88
CA ALA A 57 -19.27 3.00 2.92
C ALA A 57 -18.08 3.32 2.01
N ILE A 58 -17.98 4.57 1.55
CA ILE A 58 -16.88 5.06 0.70
C ILE A 58 -15.54 4.94 1.43
N ARG A 59 -15.47 5.37 2.69
CA ARG A 59 -14.27 5.22 3.52
C ARG A 59 -13.90 3.77 3.76
N GLN A 60 -14.90 2.90 3.95
CA GLN A 60 -14.65 1.47 4.11
C GLN A 60 -14.10 0.87 2.81
N GLU A 61 -14.69 1.18 1.67
CA GLU A 61 -14.20 0.72 0.36
C GLU A 61 -12.78 1.24 0.06
N ALA A 62 -12.49 2.50 0.39
CA ALA A 62 -11.13 3.04 0.27
C ALA A 62 -10.14 2.26 1.12
N LYS A 63 -10.49 1.93 2.37
CA LYS A 63 -9.66 1.11 3.26
C LYS A 63 -9.50 -0.31 2.71
N ASP A 64 -10.58 -0.91 2.23
CA ASP A 64 -10.56 -2.28 1.71
C ASP A 64 -9.71 -2.37 0.44
N ALA A 65 -9.78 -1.37 -0.45
CA ALA A 65 -8.98 -1.28 -1.66
C ALA A 65 -7.48 -1.09 -1.34
N ILE A 66 -7.15 -0.25 -0.36
CA ILE A 66 -5.77 -0.13 0.14
C ILE A 66 -5.31 -1.46 0.76
N ALA A 67 -6.14 -2.10 1.59
CA ALA A 67 -5.81 -3.38 2.22
C ALA A 67 -5.68 -4.53 1.20
N GLN A 68 -6.41 -4.51 0.10
CA GLN A 68 -6.25 -5.47 -0.99
C GLN A 68 -4.91 -5.30 -1.70
N ARG A 69 -4.54 -4.06 -2.05
CA ARG A 69 -3.23 -3.76 -2.65
C ARG A 69 -2.08 -4.12 -1.70
N LEU A 70 -2.24 -3.84 -0.42
CA LEU A 70 -1.28 -4.22 0.61
C LEU A 70 -1.14 -5.74 0.75
N ARG A 71 -2.25 -6.48 0.71
CA ARG A 71 -2.23 -7.95 0.71
C ARG A 71 -1.53 -8.51 -0.52
N ALA A 72 -1.77 -7.95 -1.70
CA ALA A 72 -1.09 -8.36 -2.93
C ALA A 72 0.42 -8.10 -2.84
N ALA A 73 0.82 -6.91 -2.38
CA ALA A 73 2.23 -6.56 -2.17
C ALA A 73 2.92 -7.46 -1.13
N ASN A 74 2.25 -7.76 -0.01
CA ASN A 74 2.78 -8.70 1.00
C ASN A 74 2.86 -10.14 0.48
N ALA A 75 1.91 -10.58 -0.34
CA ALA A 75 1.97 -11.90 -0.96
C ALA A 75 3.17 -12.01 -1.91
N GLU A 76 3.45 -10.97 -2.70
CA GLU A 76 4.62 -10.89 -3.58
C GLU A 76 5.93 -10.87 -2.77
N LEU A 77 5.97 -10.09 -1.67
CA LEU A 77 7.12 -10.02 -0.80
C LEU A 77 7.45 -11.38 -0.14
N ARG A 78 6.41 -12.11 0.30
CA ARG A 78 6.55 -13.40 0.97
C ARG A 78 7.17 -14.48 0.09
N ILE A 79 6.90 -14.44 -1.22
CA ILE A 79 7.46 -15.40 -2.18
C ILE A 79 8.80 -14.93 -2.77
N HIS A 80 9.24 -13.72 -2.44
CA HIS A 80 10.44 -13.13 -3.01
C HIS A 80 11.69 -13.89 -2.52
N PRO A 81 12.59 -14.33 -3.43
CA PRO A 81 13.73 -15.17 -3.07
C PRO A 81 14.67 -14.52 -2.05
N ALA A 82 14.87 -13.19 -2.11
CA ALA A 82 15.70 -12.47 -1.15
C ALA A 82 15.11 -12.49 0.28
N VAL A 83 13.79 -12.45 0.41
CA VAL A 83 13.11 -12.49 1.73
C VAL A 83 13.17 -13.90 2.29
N LEU A 84 12.94 -14.92 1.46
CA LEU A 84 13.09 -16.31 1.85
C LEU A 84 14.53 -16.64 2.27
N ALA A 85 15.53 -16.09 1.58
CA ALA A 85 16.94 -16.26 1.93
C ALA A 85 17.28 -15.64 3.30
N ASP A 86 16.76 -14.44 3.59
CA ASP A 86 16.89 -13.82 4.91
C ASP A 86 16.21 -14.66 6.00
N GLU A 87 14.98 -15.14 5.78
CA GLU A 87 14.28 -16.00 6.74
C GLU A 87 15.03 -17.31 7.04
N VAL A 88 15.60 -17.95 6.01
CA VAL A 88 16.43 -19.15 6.18
C VAL A 88 17.69 -18.83 6.99
N LYS A 89 18.40 -17.75 6.65
CA LYS A 89 19.61 -17.31 7.37
C LYS A 89 19.30 -16.99 8.83
N MET A 90 18.19 -16.30 9.10
CA MET A 90 17.72 -15.99 10.44
C MET A 90 17.40 -17.26 11.24
N ALA A 91 16.75 -18.24 10.60
CA ALA A 91 16.44 -19.52 11.23
C ALA A 91 17.72 -20.32 11.54
N GLU A 92 18.71 -20.31 10.66
CA GLU A 92 20.02 -20.92 10.90
C GLU A 92 20.74 -20.28 12.09
N LEU A 93 20.85 -18.95 12.12
CA LEU A 93 21.51 -18.23 13.22
C LEU A 93 20.81 -18.47 14.57
N ARG A 94 19.47 -18.54 14.57
CA ARG A 94 18.69 -18.92 15.76
C ARG A 94 18.97 -20.36 16.20
N ARG A 95 19.09 -21.31 15.27
CA ARG A 95 19.44 -22.71 15.59
C ARG A 95 20.85 -22.84 16.15
N THR A 96 21.81 -22.06 15.65
CA THR A 96 23.19 -22.08 16.16
C THR A 96 23.35 -21.37 17.50
N GLY A 97 22.29 -20.77 18.04
CA GLY A 97 22.33 -20.02 19.30
C GLY A 97 23.22 -18.77 19.21
N ALA A 98 23.36 -18.18 18.02
CA ALA A 98 24.19 -17.01 17.83
C ALA A 98 23.67 -15.87 18.72
N PRO A 99 24.54 -15.19 19.49
CA PRO A 99 24.11 -14.14 20.41
C PRO A 99 23.49 -13.00 19.62
N VAL A 100 22.25 -12.65 19.95
CA VAL A 100 21.54 -11.52 19.35
C VAL A 100 22.32 -10.24 19.66
N GLY A 101 22.85 -9.58 18.63
CA GLY A 101 23.76 -8.46 18.78
C GLY A 101 24.48 -8.11 17.48
N LYS A 102 25.59 -7.36 17.58
CA LYS A 102 26.33 -6.86 16.42
C LYS A 102 26.87 -7.99 15.52
N SER A 103 27.31 -9.10 16.10
CA SER A 103 27.79 -10.29 15.39
C SER A 103 26.68 -11.02 14.61
N PHE A 104 25.47 -11.10 15.19
CA PHE A 104 24.28 -11.61 14.50
C PHE A 104 23.92 -10.73 13.30
N MET A 105 23.94 -9.40 13.50
CA MET A 105 23.66 -8.43 12.44
C MET A 105 24.68 -8.47 11.30
N GLU A 106 25.97 -8.63 11.62
CA GLU A 106 27.05 -8.76 10.64
C GLU A 106 26.91 -10.07 9.84
N ALA A 107 26.56 -11.18 10.50
CA ALA A 107 26.46 -12.49 9.88
C ALA A 107 25.31 -12.65 8.86
N HIS A 108 24.26 -11.83 8.96
CA HIS A 108 23.13 -11.83 8.02
C HIS A 108 22.98 -10.53 7.23
N ARG A 109 23.95 -9.61 7.33
CA ARG A 109 23.80 -8.23 6.82
C ARG A 109 23.52 -8.20 5.32
N ALA A 110 24.19 -9.05 4.56
CA ALA A 110 24.05 -9.10 3.11
C ALA A 110 22.65 -9.56 2.70
N GLU A 111 22.14 -10.59 3.36
CA GLU A 111 20.79 -11.14 3.16
C GLU A 111 19.72 -10.12 3.58
N TRP A 112 19.92 -9.44 4.70
CA TRP A 112 19.03 -8.38 5.16
C TRP A 112 18.95 -7.20 4.18
N ILE A 113 20.10 -6.73 3.65
CA ILE A 113 20.14 -5.67 2.64
C ILE A 113 19.40 -6.10 1.36
N ALA A 114 19.58 -7.35 0.93
CA ALA A 114 18.88 -7.87 -0.24
C ALA A 114 17.35 -7.99 -0.01
N ALA A 115 16.93 -8.41 1.17
CA ALA A 115 15.51 -8.45 1.55
C ALA A 115 14.90 -7.05 1.67
N GLU A 116 15.65 -6.07 2.18
CA GLU A 116 15.22 -4.67 2.26
C GLU A 116 15.10 -4.04 0.86
N ALA A 117 16.06 -4.30 -0.04
CA ALA A 117 15.99 -3.86 -1.43
C ALA A 117 14.75 -4.43 -2.14
N ALA A 118 14.49 -5.73 -2.00
CA ALA A 118 13.30 -6.36 -2.54
C ALA A 118 12.00 -5.76 -1.97
N ARG A 119 11.99 -5.47 -0.66
CA ARG A 119 10.87 -4.78 -0.02
C ARG A 119 10.66 -3.38 -0.59
N ALA A 120 11.73 -2.64 -0.83
CA ALA A 120 11.65 -1.31 -1.42
C ALA A 120 11.14 -1.33 -2.87
N GLU A 121 11.57 -2.29 -3.67
CA GLU A 121 11.10 -2.48 -5.05
C GLU A 121 9.61 -2.83 -5.12
N ILE A 122 9.16 -3.80 -4.32
CA ILE A 122 7.74 -4.20 -4.26
C ILE A 122 6.90 -3.06 -3.71
N ALA A 123 7.38 -2.33 -2.70
CA ALA A 123 6.70 -1.16 -2.18
C ALA A 123 6.52 -0.09 -3.26
N ALA A 124 7.58 0.24 -4.00
CA ALA A 124 7.52 1.20 -5.10
C ALA A 124 6.52 0.77 -6.19
N LYS A 125 6.52 -0.51 -6.57
CA LYS A 125 5.61 -1.08 -7.57
C LYS A 125 4.13 -0.94 -7.19
N HIS A 126 3.81 -1.10 -5.91
CA HIS A 126 2.43 -1.02 -5.40
C HIS A 126 2.06 0.38 -4.84
N GLY A 127 2.97 1.36 -4.91
CA GLY A 127 2.74 2.71 -4.42
C GLY A 127 2.72 2.83 -2.89
N PHE A 128 3.41 1.92 -2.19
CA PHE A 128 3.57 1.95 -0.74
C PHE A 128 4.97 2.35 -0.33
N LYS A 129 5.13 2.69 0.95
CA LYS A 129 6.45 2.85 1.57
C LYS A 129 6.95 1.50 2.08
N PRO A 130 8.28 1.24 2.09
CA PRO A 130 8.82 -0.07 2.44
C PRO A 130 8.38 -0.57 3.82
N TYR A 131 8.27 0.33 4.81
CA TYR A 131 7.83 -0.02 6.17
C TYR A 131 6.35 -0.44 6.28
N GLN A 132 5.54 -0.22 5.23
CA GLN A 132 4.15 -0.68 5.21
C GLN A 132 4.04 -2.15 4.80
N LEU A 133 5.10 -2.73 4.24
CA LEU A 133 5.16 -4.14 3.85
C LEU A 133 5.88 -4.97 4.92
N GLY A 134 5.38 -6.18 5.16
CA GLY A 134 5.98 -7.14 6.10
C GLY A 134 5.61 -6.95 7.58
N SER A 135 4.54 -6.22 7.89
CA SER A 135 3.91 -6.18 9.23
C SER A 135 2.98 -7.37 9.47
#